data_AF-A0A9E4MBI9-F1
#
_entry.id   AF-A0A9E4MBI9-F1
#
_cell.length_a   1.000
_cell.length_b   1.000
_cell.length_c   1.000
_cell.angle_alpha   90.00
_cell.angle_beta   90.00
_cell.angle_gamma   90.00
#
_symmetry.space_group_name_H-M   'P 1'
#
loop_
_entity.id
_entity.type
_entity.pdbx_description
1 polymer ?
#
loop_
_entity_poly.entity_id
_entity_poly.type
_entity_poly.pdbx_seq_one_letter_code
_entity_poly.pdbx_strand_id
1 'polypeptide(L)' 'MFDDKGRLMVLINWNTDLGDAWEWAERPEYPLKFSTFAVEMGINFIVYAMSH' A
#
# COMPACT_ATOMS: atom_id res chain seq x y z
N MET A 1 -7.95 11.75 0.37
CA MET A 1 -8.56 12.89 1.11
C MET A 1 -7.48 13.53 1.98
N PHE A 2 -7.49 14.86 2.11
CA PHE A 2 -6.47 15.64 2.80
C PHE A 2 -7.08 16.51 3.92
N ASP A 3 -6.29 16.88 4.93
CA ASP A 3 -6.68 17.84 5.97
C ASP A 3 -6.45 19.31 5.54
N ASP A 4 -6.80 20.26 6.42
CA ASP A 4 -6.65 21.70 6.19
C ASP A 4 -5.19 22.16 6.02
N LYS A 5 -4.22 21.29 6.33
CA LYS A 5 -2.78 21.52 6.17
C LYS A 5 -2.21 20.78 4.96
N GLY A 6 -3.05 20.11 4.16
CA GLY A 6 -2.64 19.37 2.97
C GLY A 6 -2.00 18.02 3.26
N ARG A 7 -2.17 17.46 4.47
CA ARG A 7 -1.66 16.13 4.83
C ARG A 7 -2.63 15.04 4.40
N LEU A 8 -2.12 13.94 3.88
CA LEU A 8 -2.92 12.81 3.41
C LEU A 8 -3.54 12.10 4.62
N MET A 9 -4.87 12.11 4.70
CA MET A 9 -5.62 11.51 5.82
C MET A 9 -6.23 10.15 5.46
N VAL A 10 -6.68 10.00 4.22
CA VAL A 10 -7.32 8.78 3.73
C VAL A 10 -6.87 8.51 2.31
N LEU A 11 -6.41 7.29 2.06
CA LEU A 11 -6.08 6.76 0.75
C LEU A 11 -7.00 5.58 0.45
N ILE A 12 -7.61 5.59 -0.74
CA ILE A 12 -8.48 4.51 -1.21
C ILE A 12 -7.83 3.98 -2.48
N ASN A 13 -7.46 2.70 -2.46
CA ASN A 13 -6.91 2.02 -3.63
C ASN A 13 -8.01 1.17 -4.26
N TRP A 14 -8.47 1.56 -5.45
CA TRP A 14 -9.55 0.87 -6.14
C TRP A 14 -8.98 -0.31 -6.96
N ASN A 15 -9.53 -1.51 -6.75
CA ASN A 15 -9.30 -2.72 -7.56
C ASN A 15 -7.81 -3.10 -7.73
N THR A 16 -7.03 -2.87 -6.69
CA THR A 16 -5.57 -3.09 -6.68
C THR A 16 -5.16 -4.21 -5.73
N ASP A 17 -6.09 -4.69 -4.90
CA ASP A 17 -5.97 -5.84 -4.00
C ASP A 17 -4.61 -5.95 -3.31
N LEU A 18 -4.11 -4.82 -2.78
CA LEU A 18 -2.80 -4.77 -2.12
C LEU A 18 -2.76 -5.65 -0.86
N GLY A 19 -3.91 -5.86 -0.22
CA GLY A 19 -4.06 -6.82 0.88
C GLY A 19 -3.81 -8.25 0.41
N ASP A 20 -4.47 -8.69 -0.67
CA ASP A 20 -4.23 -10.00 -1.27
C ASP A 20 -2.79 -10.13 -1.77
N ALA A 21 -2.22 -9.09 -2.40
CA ALA A 21 -0.83 -9.14 -2.83
C ALA A 21 0.17 -9.35 -1.68
N TRP A 22 -0.19 -8.94 -0.45
CA TRP A 22 0.54 -9.27 0.79
C TRP A 22 0.23 -10.68 1.30
N GLU A 23 -1.04 -11.13 1.28
CA GLU A 23 -1.44 -12.47 1.73
C GLU A 23 -0.90 -13.60 0.84
N TRP A 24 -0.75 -13.34 -0.47
CA TRP A 24 -0.33 -14.31 -1.47
C TRP A 24 1.13 -14.16 -1.89
N ALA A 25 1.91 -13.29 -1.21
CA ALA A 25 3.33 -13.03 -1.50
C ALA A 25 4.23 -14.28 -1.37
N GLU A 26 3.82 -15.28 -0.58
CA GLU A 26 4.55 -16.54 -0.41
C GLU A 26 4.16 -17.64 -1.42
N ARG A 27 3.18 -17.38 -2.31
CA ARG A 27 2.77 -18.37 -3.32
C ARG A 27 3.67 -18.25 -4.57
N PRO A 28 4.36 -19.32 -4.98
CA PRO A 28 5.25 -19.29 -6.16
C PRO A 28 4.56 -18.93 -7.48
N GLU A 29 3.23 -19.12 -7.53
CA GLU A 29 2.38 -18.90 -8.70
C GLU A 29 1.84 -17.46 -8.79
N TYR A 30 2.00 -16.66 -7.73
CA TYR A 30 1.55 -15.27 -7.74
C TYR A 30 2.65 -14.39 -8.38
N PRO A 31 2.32 -13.48 -9.31
CA PRO A 31 3.35 -12.66 -9.94
C PRO A 31 4.00 -11.71 -8.92
N LEU A 32 5.25 -12.04 -8.53
CA LEU A 32 6.07 -11.32 -7.54
C LEU A 32 6.08 -9.80 -7.71
N LYS A 33 5.98 -9.31 -8.95
CA LYS A 33 5.93 -7.87 -9.26
C LYS A 33 4.79 -7.15 -8.53
N PHE A 34 3.64 -7.78 -8.35
CA PHE A 34 2.49 -7.18 -7.67
C PHE A 34 2.65 -7.22 -6.14
N SER A 35 3.21 -8.31 -5.60
CA SER A 35 3.54 -8.40 -4.17
C SER A 35 4.61 -7.40 -3.76
N THR A 36 5.68 -7.22 -4.56
CA THR A 36 6.71 -6.20 -4.29
C THR A 36 6.11 -4.79 -4.28
N PHE A 37 5.27 -4.47 -5.27
CA PHE A 37 4.62 -3.16 -5.35
C PHE A 37 3.71 -2.89 -4.14
N ALA A 38 2.98 -3.90 -3.67
CA ALA A 38 2.14 -3.79 -2.48
C ALA A 38 2.96 -3.54 -1.20
N VAL A 39 4.09 -4.21 -1.05
CA VAL A 39 5.02 -3.99 0.08
C VAL A 39 5.58 -2.57 0.06
N GLU A 40 6.09 -2.11 -1.08
CA GLU A 40 6.65 -0.75 -1.22
C GLU A 40 5.62 0.33 -0.90
N MET A 41 4.39 0.18 -1.41
CA MET A 41 3.30 1.10 -1.13
C MET A 41 2.90 1.09 0.35
N GLY A 42 2.77 -0.08 0.97
CA GLY A 42 2.44 -0.22 2.39
C GLY A 42 3.48 0.46 3.29
N ILE A 43 4.77 0.24 3.03
CA ILE A 43 5.87 0.86 3.79
C ILE A 43 5.84 2.38 3.63
N ASN A 44 5.68 2.88 2.41
CA ASN A 44 5.63 4.33 2.16
C ASN A 44 4.47 5.00 2.91
N PHE A 45 3.31 4.34 3.01
CA PHE A 45 2.18 4.85 3.78
C PHE A 45 2.45 4.91 5.27
N ILE A 46 3.06 3.87 5.84
CA ILE A 46 3.42 3.85 7.27
C ILE A 46 4.43 4.96 7.57
N VAL A 47 5.47 5.10 6.74
CA VAL A 47 6.50 6.14 6.91
C VAL A 47 5.88 7.54 6.82
N TYR A 48 4.98 7.76 5.86
CA TYR A 48 4.29 9.05 5.73
C TYR A 48 3.46 9.38 6.97
N ALA A 49 2.65 8.43 7.45
CA ALA A 49 1.80 8.60 8.63
C ALA A 49 2.59 8.84 9.94
N MET A 50 3.82 8.32 10.03
CA MET A 50 4.69 8.51 11.18
C MET A 50 5.51 9.81 11.13
N SER A 51 5.57 10.48 9.98
CA SER A 51 6.41 11.66 9.77
C SER A 51 5.64 12.97 9.55
N HIS A 52 4.32 12.90 9.29
CA HIS A 52 3.46 14.05 8.97
C HIS A 52 2.14 13.98 9.74
#